data_AF-A0A1G0SHJ5-F1
#
_entry.id   AF-A0A1G0SHJ5-F1
#
_cell.length_a   1.000
_cell.length_b   1.000
_cell.length_c   1.000
_cell.angle_alpha   90.00
_cell.angle_beta   90.00
_cell.angle_gamma   90.00
#
_symmetry.space_group_name_H-M   'P 1'
#
loop_
_entity.id
_entity.type
_entity.pdbx_description
1 polymer ?
#
loop_
_entity_poly.entity_id
_entity_poly.type
_entity_poly.pdbx_seq_one_letter_code
_entity_poly.pdbx_strand_id
1 'polypeptide(L)'
;MFGEFTFWIFFWIIVAILFYIDLYVTGRRSSAISVKSSLKWSGAWILTALIFNVFIYFYLEEGHKKALEFITGYLVEYSLSVDNLFVFLLIFKVMNVSSENQPQILKWGIISAIIFRIAFIFAGVGLIKLFHPIIYLFALILLYAGYKMAFGGEYEVDLDHNPLVRFAVKYFKLLPGKHGKRFFVKKENKIYMTTLFLTLLLIESTDIVFAVDSIPAIIAITRDEFIIITSNIFAILGLRSLYFALAGIVDLFAYIKYGVAIVLFYVGTKMLVSDFIEIPTIISLCVIISCLGGSVILSLVKKKSSPPVDLKDE
;
A
#
# COMPACT_ATOMS: atom_id res chain seq x y z
N MET A 1 8.35 -5.37 -33.01
CA MET A 1 7.38 -4.94 -31.99
C MET A 1 7.12 -6.14 -31.10
N PHE A 2 7.51 -6.09 -29.83
CA PHE A 2 7.22 -7.16 -28.88
C PHE A 2 5.71 -7.14 -28.58
N GLY A 3 5.06 -8.30 -28.55
CA GLY A 3 3.63 -8.37 -28.23
C GLY A 3 3.37 -8.07 -26.76
N GLU A 4 2.13 -7.70 -26.41
CA GLU A 4 1.71 -7.44 -25.03
C GLU A 4 2.07 -8.60 -24.08
N PHE A 5 1.92 -9.84 -24.56
CA PHE A 5 2.32 -11.04 -23.84
C PHE A 5 3.82 -11.07 -23.49
N THR A 6 4.69 -10.55 -24.35
CA THR A 6 6.13 -10.46 -24.09
C THR A 6 6.44 -9.46 -22.97
N PHE A 7 5.71 -8.35 -22.90
CA PHE A 7 5.85 -7.37 -21.82
C PHE A 7 5.42 -7.95 -20.47
N TRP A 8 4.35 -8.75 -20.46
CA TRP A 8 3.93 -9.48 -19.26
C TRP A 8 5.00 -10.45 -18.77
N ILE A 9 5.59 -11.24 -19.66
CA ILE A 9 6.69 -12.16 -19.29
C ILE A 9 7.87 -11.37 -18.72
N PHE A 10 8.30 -10.31 -19.43
CA PHE A 10 9.42 -9.48 -19.00
C PHE A 10 9.16 -8.83 -17.63
N PHE A 11 7.96 -8.30 -17.41
CA PHE A 11 7.55 -7.73 -16.14
C PHE A 11 7.58 -8.78 -15.01
N TRP A 12 7.01 -9.96 -15.21
CA TRP A 12 7.03 -11.01 -14.18
C TRP A 12 8.44 -11.52 -13.87
N ILE A 13 9.34 -11.55 -14.86
CA ILE A 13 10.76 -11.83 -14.63
C ILE A 13 11.38 -10.74 -13.75
N ILE A 14 11.14 -9.46 -14.04
CA ILE A 14 11.60 -8.35 -13.20
C ILE A 14 11.06 -8.49 -11.78
N VAL A 15 9.75 -8.71 -11.62
CA VAL A 15 9.13 -8.88 -10.30
C VAL A 15 9.74 -10.06 -9.56
N ALA A 16 9.96 -11.20 -10.21
CA ALA A 16 10.58 -12.37 -9.60
C ALA A 16 12.01 -12.09 -9.14
N ILE A 17 12.81 -11.38 -9.94
CA ILE A 17 14.18 -10.96 -9.59
C ILE A 17 14.16 -10.00 -8.41
N LEU A 18 13.33 -8.96 -8.47
CA LEU A 18 13.21 -7.97 -7.41
C LEU A 18 12.74 -8.59 -6.10
N PHE A 19 11.75 -9.48 -6.18
CA PHE A 19 11.26 -10.23 -5.04
C PHE A 19 12.34 -11.15 -4.47
N TYR A 20 13.09 -11.85 -5.33
CA TYR A 20 14.23 -12.67 -4.91
C TYR A 20 15.29 -11.84 -4.18
N ILE A 21 15.66 -10.67 -4.73
CA ILE A 21 16.59 -9.73 -4.09
C ILE A 21 16.05 -9.31 -2.72
N ASP A 22 14.77 -8.92 -2.62
CA ASP A 22 14.14 -8.54 -1.36
C ASP A 22 14.25 -9.68 -0.34
N LEU A 23 13.90 -10.91 -0.72
CA LEU A 23 13.97 -12.08 0.15
C LEU A 23 15.41 -12.41 0.59
N TYR A 24 16.36 -12.38 -0.34
CA TYR A 24 17.74 -12.72 -0.09
C TYR A 24 18.43 -11.72 0.83
N VAL A 25 18.26 -10.42 0.56
CA VAL A 25 18.80 -9.33 1.38
C VAL A 25 18.21 -9.37 2.80
N THR A 26 16.96 -9.80 2.92
CA THR A 26 16.23 -9.86 4.20
C THR A 26 16.58 -11.07 5.03
N GLY A 27 16.72 -12.24 4.40
CA GLY A 27 17.01 -13.49 5.10
C GLY A 27 18.34 -13.46 5.87
N ARG A 28 19.25 -12.55 5.52
CA ARG A 28 20.57 -12.41 6.16
C ARG A 28 20.65 -11.32 7.25
N ARG A 29 19.57 -10.59 7.54
CA ARG A 29 19.59 -9.49 8.52
C ARG A 29 18.94 -9.91 9.82
N SER A 30 19.73 -9.98 10.88
CA SER A 30 19.30 -10.33 12.24
C SER A 30 19.09 -9.13 13.16
N SER A 31 19.45 -7.91 12.76
CA SER A 31 19.29 -6.70 13.60
C SER A 31 18.11 -5.81 13.19
N ALA A 32 17.66 -4.97 14.13
CA ALA A 32 16.64 -3.96 13.90
C ALA A 32 17.03 -3.04 12.72
N ILE A 33 16.06 -2.80 11.83
CA ILE A 33 16.31 -2.06 10.59
C ILE A 33 16.42 -0.57 10.91
N SER A 34 17.61 0.00 10.70
CA SER A 34 17.85 1.44 10.85
C SER A 34 17.09 2.24 9.80
N VAL A 35 16.44 3.34 10.22
CA VAL A 35 15.73 4.30 9.35
C VAL A 35 16.56 4.72 8.13
N LYS A 36 17.85 5.01 8.32
CA LYS A 36 18.74 5.43 7.22
C LYS A 36 18.90 4.34 6.16
N SER A 37 18.94 3.08 6.58
CA SER A 37 18.97 1.93 5.66
C SER A 37 17.62 1.80 4.95
N SER A 38 16.52 1.88 5.70
CA SER A 38 15.15 1.81 5.16
C SER A 38 14.89 2.87 4.09
N LEU A 39 15.29 4.12 4.32
CA LEU A 39 15.15 5.22 3.37
C LEU A 39 15.95 4.96 2.08
N LYS A 40 17.19 4.43 2.19
CA LYS A 40 17.98 4.06 1.01
C LYS A 40 17.30 2.94 0.21
N TRP A 41 16.77 1.93 0.89
CA TRP A 41 16.02 0.85 0.23
C TRP A 41 14.75 1.37 -0.42
N SER A 42 13.99 2.23 0.26
CA SER A 42 12.80 2.88 -0.28
C SER A 42 13.14 3.70 -1.54
N GLY A 43 14.23 4.46 -1.51
CA GLY A 43 14.73 5.20 -2.67
C GLY A 43 15.15 4.29 -3.82
N ALA A 44 15.77 3.14 -3.54
CA ALA A 44 16.10 2.15 -4.55
C ALA A 44 14.84 1.58 -5.22
N TRP A 45 13.80 1.25 -4.45
CA TRP A 45 12.51 0.78 -4.97
C TRP A 45 11.82 1.83 -5.85
N ILE A 46 11.80 3.10 -5.41
CA ILE A 46 11.27 4.21 -6.22
C ILE A 46 12.06 4.34 -7.51
N LEU A 47 13.40 4.31 -7.46
CA LEU A 47 14.25 4.40 -8.64
C LEU A 47 13.99 3.25 -9.63
N THR A 48 13.79 2.03 -9.14
CA THR A 48 13.43 0.89 -10.00
C THR A 48 12.08 1.12 -10.70
N ALA A 49 11.07 1.64 -9.99
CA ALA A 49 9.79 1.99 -10.61
C ALA A 49 9.95 3.09 -11.67
N LEU A 50 10.80 4.10 -11.42
CA LEU A 50 11.09 5.16 -12.39
C LEU A 50 11.84 4.63 -13.63
N ILE A 51 12.79 3.73 -13.45
CA ILE A 51 13.49 3.07 -14.58
C ILE A 51 12.48 2.27 -15.41
N PHE A 52 11.57 1.53 -14.76
CA PHE A 52 10.51 0.82 -15.46
C PHE A 52 9.57 1.77 -16.19
N ASN A 53 9.25 2.93 -15.61
CA ASN A 53 8.46 3.97 -16.28
C ASN A 53 9.15 4.51 -17.55
N VAL A 54 10.46 4.75 -17.48
CA VAL A 54 11.27 5.13 -18.66
C VAL A 54 11.26 4.02 -19.71
N PHE A 55 11.33 2.76 -19.29
CA PHE A 55 11.18 1.63 -20.19
C PHE A 55 9.80 1.60 -20.88
N ILE A 56 8.71 1.83 -20.14
CA ILE A 56 7.36 1.97 -20.73
C ILE A 56 7.35 3.06 -21.79
N TYR A 57 7.92 4.22 -21.47
CA TYR A 57 7.94 5.38 -22.36
C TYR A 57 8.55 5.09 -23.73
N PHE A 58 9.66 4.35 -23.77
CA PHE A 58 10.39 4.09 -25.01
C PHE A 58 9.95 2.82 -25.74
N TYR A 59 9.45 1.81 -25.04
CA TYR A 59 9.27 0.47 -25.61
C TYR A 59 7.81 0.05 -25.82
N LEU A 60 6.84 0.66 -25.14
CA LEU A 60 5.42 0.37 -25.35
C LEU A 60 4.80 1.29 -26.40
N GLU A 61 3.80 0.76 -27.11
CA GLU A 61 2.92 1.57 -27.96
C GLU A 61 2.17 2.59 -27.11
N GLU A 62 2.02 3.82 -27.63
CA GLU A 62 1.56 4.98 -26.86
C GLU A 62 2.36 5.21 -25.56
N GLY A 63 3.66 4.85 -25.58
CA GLY A 63 4.53 4.84 -24.40
C GLY A 63 4.50 6.13 -23.57
N HIS A 64 4.40 7.31 -24.21
CA HIS A 64 4.23 8.58 -23.51
C HIS A 64 2.99 8.62 -22.60
N LYS A 65 1.83 8.20 -23.12
CA LYS A 65 0.56 8.18 -22.39
C LYS A 65 0.59 7.11 -21.31
N LYS A 66 1.04 5.90 -21.67
CA LYS A 66 1.15 4.78 -20.72
C LYS A 66 2.14 5.05 -19.58
N ALA A 67 3.25 5.74 -19.85
CA ALA A 67 4.19 6.16 -18.82
C ALA A 67 3.59 7.22 -17.89
N LEU A 68 2.81 8.17 -18.42
CA LEU A 68 2.09 9.13 -17.58
C LEU A 68 1.04 8.44 -16.72
N GLU A 69 0.30 7.48 -17.26
CA GLU A 69 -0.66 6.67 -16.51
C GLU A 69 0.04 5.83 -15.44
N PHE A 70 1.16 5.19 -15.77
CA PHE A 70 1.96 4.39 -14.84
C PHE A 70 2.46 5.24 -13.67
N ILE A 71 3.11 6.38 -13.93
CA ILE A 71 3.67 7.20 -12.84
C ILE A 71 2.57 7.82 -11.98
N THR A 72 1.45 8.25 -12.59
CA THR A 72 0.31 8.78 -11.85
C THR A 72 -0.31 7.70 -10.98
N GLY A 73 -0.50 6.51 -11.54
CA GLY A 73 -1.03 5.35 -10.83
C GLY A 73 -0.13 4.87 -9.71
N TYR A 74 1.17 4.79 -9.98
CA TYR A 74 2.19 4.45 -9.00
C TYR A 74 2.17 5.44 -7.83
N LEU A 75 2.11 6.74 -8.10
CA LEU A 75 2.09 7.76 -7.03
C LEU A 75 0.83 7.71 -6.19
N VAL A 76 -0.35 7.55 -6.82
CA VAL A 76 -1.61 7.38 -6.07
C VAL A 76 -1.51 6.15 -5.17
N GLU A 77 -1.11 5.02 -5.74
CA GLU A 77 -1.06 3.78 -4.99
C GLU A 77 0.02 3.78 -3.90
N TYR A 78 1.18 4.35 -4.18
CA TYR A 78 2.25 4.53 -3.20
C TYR A 78 1.83 5.46 -2.07
N SER A 79 1.04 6.51 -2.36
CA SER A 79 0.53 7.43 -1.34
C SER A 79 -0.54 6.81 -0.44
N LEU A 80 -1.47 6.05 -1.01
CA LEU A 80 -2.47 5.30 -0.25
C LEU A 80 -1.81 4.23 0.61
N SER A 81 -0.80 3.56 0.06
CA SER A 81 0.02 2.60 0.81
C SER A 81 0.69 3.22 2.04
N VAL A 82 1.04 4.51 2.04
CA VAL A 82 1.60 5.19 3.24
C VAL A 82 0.55 5.29 4.35
N ASP A 83 -0.72 5.61 4.03
CA ASP A 83 -1.80 5.62 5.02
C ASP A 83 -2.00 4.22 5.62
N ASN A 84 -2.01 3.20 4.76
CA ASN A 84 -2.14 1.80 5.16
C ASN A 84 -1.06 1.37 6.17
N LEU A 85 0.16 1.90 6.02
CA LEU A 85 1.27 1.62 6.95
C LEU A 85 1.03 2.16 8.37
N PHE A 86 0.27 3.25 8.55
CA PHE A 86 -0.09 3.71 9.90
C PHE A 86 -1.01 2.69 10.60
N VAL A 87 -1.95 2.11 9.86
CA VAL A 87 -2.80 1.04 10.41
C VAL A 87 -1.97 -0.22 10.70
N PHE A 88 -0.96 -0.53 9.89
CA PHE A 88 -0.05 -1.64 10.18
C PHE A 88 0.75 -1.40 11.46
N LEU A 89 1.25 -0.18 11.68
CA LEU A 89 1.93 0.20 12.92
C LEU A 89 1.01 0.03 14.13
N LEU A 90 -0.25 0.46 14.01
CA LEU A 90 -1.23 0.29 15.07
C LEU A 90 -1.52 -1.19 15.34
N ILE A 91 -1.74 -1.99 14.31
CA ILE A 91 -1.97 -3.44 14.44
C ILE A 91 -0.77 -4.10 15.14
N PHE A 92 0.47 -3.83 14.72
CA PHE A 92 1.65 -4.39 15.38
C PHE A 92 1.78 -3.96 16.85
N LYS A 93 1.40 -2.71 17.16
CA LYS A 93 1.39 -2.19 18.53
C LYS A 93 0.33 -2.88 19.39
N VAL A 94 -0.92 -2.95 18.92
CA VAL A 94 -2.05 -3.60 19.62
C VAL A 94 -1.80 -5.09 19.84
N MET A 95 -1.25 -5.76 18.82
CA MET A 95 -0.93 -7.19 18.89
C MET A 95 0.39 -7.49 19.62
N ASN A 96 1.10 -6.45 20.09
CA ASN A 96 2.38 -6.53 20.80
C ASN A 96 3.43 -7.38 20.05
N VAL A 97 3.56 -7.16 18.74
CA VAL A 97 4.51 -7.89 17.89
C VAL A 97 5.91 -7.31 18.03
N SER A 98 6.86 -8.17 18.41
CA SER A 98 8.28 -7.79 18.50
C SER A 98 8.83 -7.34 17.14
N SER A 99 9.73 -6.37 17.15
CA SER A 99 10.38 -5.82 15.94
C SER A 99 11.09 -6.88 15.10
N GLU A 100 11.57 -7.97 15.70
CA GLU A 100 12.20 -9.11 15.01
C GLU A 100 11.21 -9.94 14.15
N ASN A 101 9.93 -9.88 14.49
CA ASN A 101 8.86 -10.65 13.87
C ASN A 101 8.09 -9.86 12.81
N GLN A 102 8.10 -8.52 12.88
CA GLN A 102 7.46 -7.63 11.90
C GLN A 102 7.92 -7.88 10.45
N PRO A 103 9.23 -8.06 10.14
CA PRO A 103 9.68 -8.31 8.76
C PRO A 103 9.08 -9.59 8.15
N GLN A 104 8.87 -10.62 8.98
CA GLN A 104 8.27 -11.86 8.51
C GLN A 104 6.80 -11.69 8.17
N ILE A 105 6.04 -10.97 9.01
CA ILE A 105 4.63 -10.70 8.71
C ILE A 105 4.52 -9.87 7.43
N LEU A 106 5.30 -8.78 7.32
CA LEU A 106 5.30 -7.92 6.13
C LEU A 106 5.68 -8.69 4.85
N LYS A 107 6.64 -9.62 4.93
CA LYS A 107 7.02 -10.48 3.79
C LYS A 107 5.82 -11.30 3.31
N TRP A 108 5.14 -12.00 4.22
CA TRP A 108 3.99 -12.81 3.85
C TRP A 108 2.83 -11.96 3.38
N GLY A 109 2.62 -10.81 4.03
CA GLY A 109 1.54 -9.92 3.66
C GLY A 109 1.71 -9.27 2.29
N ILE A 110 2.93 -8.91 1.90
CA ILE A 110 3.19 -8.43 0.52
C ILE A 110 2.82 -9.49 -0.53
N ILE A 111 3.12 -10.77 -0.27
CA ILE A 111 2.81 -11.85 -1.22
C ILE A 111 1.30 -11.96 -1.41
N SER A 112 0.55 -12.04 -0.31
CA SER A 112 -0.90 -12.18 -0.37
C SER A 112 -1.59 -10.90 -0.85
N ALA A 113 -1.11 -9.71 -0.48
CA ALA A 113 -1.57 -8.42 -1.01
C ALA A 113 -1.46 -8.36 -2.54
N ILE A 114 -0.33 -8.78 -3.12
CA ILE A 114 -0.17 -8.85 -4.59
C ILE A 114 -1.23 -9.78 -5.20
N ILE A 115 -1.46 -10.96 -4.62
CA ILE A 115 -2.46 -11.92 -5.12
C ILE A 115 -3.87 -11.31 -5.05
N PHE A 116 -4.25 -10.77 -3.90
CA PHE A 116 -5.59 -10.19 -3.70
C PHE A 116 -5.80 -8.98 -4.60
N ARG A 117 -4.80 -8.11 -4.75
CA ARG A 117 -4.91 -6.95 -5.63
C ARG A 117 -5.07 -7.33 -7.08
N ILE A 118 -4.31 -8.30 -7.58
CA ILE A 118 -4.51 -8.79 -8.96
C ILE A 118 -5.94 -9.31 -9.13
N ALA A 119 -6.46 -10.08 -8.17
CA ALA A 119 -7.82 -10.58 -8.20
C ALA A 119 -8.87 -9.44 -8.20
N PHE A 120 -8.71 -8.44 -7.34
CA PHE A 120 -9.63 -7.31 -7.28
C PHE A 120 -9.52 -6.36 -8.48
N ILE A 121 -8.33 -6.19 -9.07
CA ILE A 121 -8.14 -5.41 -10.30
C ILE A 121 -8.92 -6.06 -11.44
N PHE A 122 -8.75 -7.37 -11.65
CA PHE A 122 -9.51 -8.09 -12.67
C PHE A 122 -11.02 -8.02 -12.41
N ALA A 123 -11.44 -8.18 -11.15
CA ALA A 123 -12.85 -8.06 -10.77
C ALA A 123 -13.38 -6.64 -11.04
N GLY A 124 -12.66 -5.59 -10.66
CA GLY A 124 -13.06 -4.20 -10.79
C GLY A 124 -13.10 -3.74 -12.26
N VAL A 125 -12.05 -4.03 -13.02
CA VAL A 125 -12.00 -3.72 -14.46
C VAL A 125 -13.08 -4.52 -15.21
N GLY A 126 -13.24 -5.80 -14.89
CA GLY A 126 -14.31 -6.64 -15.44
C GLY A 126 -15.71 -6.09 -15.13
N LEU A 127 -15.95 -5.65 -13.90
CA LEU A 127 -17.24 -5.09 -13.49
C LEU A 127 -17.57 -3.80 -14.24
N ILE A 128 -16.59 -2.92 -14.47
CA ILE A 128 -16.78 -1.70 -15.28
C ILE A 128 -17.11 -2.02 -16.73
N LYS A 129 -16.47 -3.04 -17.32
CA LYS A 129 -16.77 -3.48 -18.69
C LYS A 129 -18.20 -4.01 -18.82
N LEU A 130 -18.76 -4.59 -17.76
CA LEU A 130 -20.12 -5.15 -17.75
C LEU A 130 -21.20 -4.14 -17.34
N PHE A 131 -20.87 -3.19 -16.46
CA PHE A 131 -21.84 -2.27 -15.87
C PHE A 131 -21.24 -0.87 -15.67
N HIS A 132 -21.34 -0.02 -16.69
CA HIS A 132 -20.79 1.35 -16.67
C HIS A 132 -21.20 2.19 -15.45
N PRO A 133 -22.44 2.13 -14.93
CA PRO A 133 -22.83 2.92 -13.74
C PRO A 133 -22.03 2.59 -12.46
N ILE A 134 -21.27 1.48 -12.43
CA ILE A 134 -20.40 1.15 -11.29
C ILE A 134 -19.34 2.23 -11.05
N ILE A 135 -18.95 3.00 -12.08
CA ILE A 135 -17.97 4.08 -11.95
C ILE A 135 -18.46 5.13 -10.95
N TYR A 136 -19.75 5.45 -10.95
CA TYR A 136 -20.35 6.39 -9.99
C TYR A 136 -20.34 5.83 -8.56
N LEU A 137 -20.56 4.53 -8.39
CA LEU A 137 -20.45 3.88 -7.09
C LEU A 137 -19.01 3.96 -6.55
N PHE A 138 -18.04 3.61 -7.39
CA PHE A 138 -16.62 3.73 -7.09
C PHE A 138 -16.22 5.16 -6.74
N ALA A 139 -16.75 6.14 -7.47
CA ALA A 139 -16.53 7.54 -7.18
C ALA A 139 -17.07 7.94 -5.79
N LEU A 140 -18.29 7.53 -5.44
CA LEU A 140 -18.88 7.78 -4.11
C LEU A 140 -18.07 7.11 -2.99
N ILE A 141 -17.58 5.89 -3.23
CA ILE A 141 -16.69 5.18 -2.29
C ILE A 141 -15.42 5.99 -2.05
N LEU A 142 -14.78 6.53 -3.10
CA LEU A 142 -13.58 7.37 -2.96
C LEU A 142 -13.84 8.66 -2.19
N LEU A 143 -14.95 9.35 -2.47
CA LEU A 143 -15.33 10.57 -1.74
C LEU A 143 -15.56 10.27 -0.27
N TYR A 144 -16.23 9.15 0.04
CA TYR A 144 -16.44 8.70 1.41
C TYR A 144 -15.13 8.31 2.10
N ALA A 145 -14.23 7.61 1.41
CA ALA A 145 -12.91 7.25 1.93
C ALA A 145 -12.08 8.52 2.23
N GLY A 146 -12.05 9.49 1.32
CA GLY A 146 -11.41 10.79 1.53
C GLY A 146 -12.01 11.54 2.72
N TYR A 147 -13.34 11.55 2.85
CA TYR A 147 -14.03 12.17 3.99
C TYR A 147 -13.65 11.50 5.32
N LYS A 148 -13.74 10.18 5.40
CA LYS A 148 -13.39 9.40 6.59
C LYS A 148 -11.90 9.55 6.92
N MET A 149 -11.03 9.67 5.92
CA MET A 149 -9.62 9.92 6.13
C MET A 149 -9.36 11.34 6.69
N ALA A 150 -10.03 12.37 6.17
CA ALA A 150 -9.84 13.74 6.68
C ALA A 150 -10.43 13.96 8.09
N PHE A 151 -11.64 13.45 8.34
CA PHE A 151 -12.44 13.80 9.52
C PHE A 151 -12.74 12.64 10.46
N GLY A 152 -12.50 11.40 10.02
CA GLY A 152 -12.68 10.22 10.87
C GLY A 152 -11.65 10.19 12.00
N GLY A 153 -12.10 9.72 13.16
CA GLY A 153 -11.26 9.46 14.33
C GLY A 153 -10.18 8.41 14.07
N GLU A 154 -9.41 8.10 15.11
CA GLU A 154 -8.36 7.07 15.03
C GLU A 154 -8.96 5.72 14.62
N TYR A 155 -8.26 4.99 13.76
CA TYR A 155 -8.70 3.69 13.26
C TYR A 155 -8.72 2.69 14.42
N GLU A 156 -9.87 2.21 14.85
CA GLU A 156 -9.92 1.16 15.87
C GLU A 156 -9.69 -0.22 15.23
N VAL A 157 -8.77 -1.01 15.79
CA VAL A 157 -8.54 -2.39 15.35
C VAL A 157 -9.64 -3.26 15.93
N ASP A 158 -10.69 -3.49 15.14
CA ASP A 158 -11.79 -4.36 15.54
C ASP A 158 -11.40 -5.84 15.38
N LEU A 159 -10.90 -6.43 16.47
CA LEU A 159 -10.53 -7.85 16.53
C LEU A 159 -11.76 -8.76 16.50
N ASP A 160 -12.85 -8.33 17.12
CA ASP A 160 -14.00 -9.18 17.41
C ASP A 160 -15.03 -9.23 16.29
N HIS A 161 -15.10 -8.23 15.42
CA HIS A 161 -16.03 -8.21 14.27
C HIS A 161 -15.35 -8.49 12.93
N ASN A 162 -14.03 -8.64 12.89
CA ASN A 162 -13.32 -8.96 11.65
C ASN A 162 -13.69 -10.38 11.15
N PRO A 163 -14.30 -10.52 9.94
CA PRO A 163 -14.74 -11.82 9.42
C PRO A 163 -13.61 -12.83 9.22
N LEU A 164 -12.44 -12.38 8.76
CA LEU A 164 -11.27 -13.24 8.55
C LEU A 164 -10.71 -13.76 9.87
N VAL A 165 -10.70 -12.91 10.91
CA VAL A 165 -10.31 -13.30 12.27
C VAL A 165 -11.31 -14.28 12.86
N ARG A 166 -12.62 -14.00 12.78
CA ARG A 166 -13.67 -14.91 13.26
C ARG A 166 -13.59 -16.27 12.58
N PHE A 167 -13.37 -16.28 11.26
CA PHE A 167 -13.16 -17.50 10.50
C PHE A 167 -11.94 -18.26 11.04
N ALA A 168 -10.79 -17.60 11.17
CA ALA A 168 -9.59 -18.24 11.67
C ALA A 168 -9.74 -18.79 13.09
N VAL A 169 -10.36 -18.05 14.02
CA VAL A 169 -10.63 -18.50 15.40
C VAL A 169 -11.62 -19.66 15.43
N LYS A 170 -12.59 -19.71 14.50
CA LYS A 170 -13.55 -20.81 14.39
C LYS A 170 -12.90 -22.12 13.95
N TYR A 171 -11.95 -22.07 13.02
CA TYR A 171 -11.29 -23.27 12.48
C TYR A 171 -9.99 -23.65 13.20
N PHE A 172 -9.29 -22.68 13.80
CA PHE A 172 -8.03 -22.88 14.50
C PHE A 172 -8.10 -22.34 15.92
N LYS A 173 -7.59 -23.13 16.88
CA LYS A 173 -7.44 -22.66 18.26
C LYS A 173 -6.29 -21.67 18.34
N LEU A 174 -6.53 -20.51 18.95
CA LEU A 174 -5.48 -19.54 19.27
C LEU A 174 -4.63 -20.06 20.44
N LEU A 175 -3.31 -19.99 20.31
CA LEU A 175 -2.37 -20.16 21.41
C LEU A 175 -1.73 -18.79 21.71
N PRO A 176 -2.21 -18.07 22.74
CA PRO A 176 -1.66 -16.78 23.11
C PRO A 176 -0.22 -16.93 23.63
N GLY A 177 0.67 -16.06 23.17
CA GLY A 177 2.04 -16.00 23.68
C GLY A 177 3.10 -15.81 22.60
N LYS A 178 4.36 -15.70 23.03
CA LYS A 178 5.51 -15.57 22.13
C LYS A 178 6.01 -16.95 21.72
N HIS A 179 5.69 -17.35 20.48
CA HIS A 179 6.12 -18.63 19.89
C HIS A 179 7.22 -18.46 18.81
N GLY A 180 8.05 -17.42 18.97
CA GLY A 180 9.08 -17.06 18.00
C GLY A 180 8.48 -16.69 16.64
N LYS A 181 9.09 -17.23 15.57
CA LYS A 181 8.76 -16.98 14.16
C LYS A 181 7.71 -17.95 13.57
N ARG A 182 7.05 -18.75 14.40
CA ARG A 182 6.13 -19.80 13.91
C ARG A 182 4.70 -19.23 13.82
N PHE A 183 4.04 -19.44 12.68
CA PHE A 183 2.61 -19.14 12.51
C PHE A 183 1.71 -20.19 13.13
N PHE A 184 2.16 -21.45 13.12
CA PHE A 184 1.45 -22.58 13.69
C PHE A 184 2.34 -23.36 14.65
N VAL A 185 1.76 -23.83 15.75
CA VAL A 185 2.44 -24.67 16.74
C VAL A 185 1.59 -25.92 16.96
N LYS A 186 2.23 -27.08 16.89
CA LYS A 186 1.61 -28.35 17.27
C LYS A 186 1.82 -28.59 18.76
N LYS A 187 0.74 -28.65 19.53
CA LYS A 187 0.76 -29.00 20.96
C LYS A 187 -0.29 -30.09 21.20
N GLU A 188 0.07 -31.15 21.92
CA GLU A 188 -0.88 -32.24 22.28
C GLU A 188 -1.66 -32.80 21.06
N ASN A 189 -0.93 -33.04 19.97
CA ASN A 189 -1.46 -33.52 18.68
C ASN A 189 -2.51 -32.60 18.00
N LYS A 190 -2.71 -31.38 18.48
CA LYS A 190 -3.57 -30.34 17.89
C LYS A 190 -2.73 -29.21 17.31
N ILE A 191 -3.19 -28.62 16.22
CA ILE A 191 -2.56 -27.45 15.59
C ILE A 191 -3.19 -26.19 16.19
N TYR A 192 -2.34 -25.30 16.67
CA TYR A 192 -2.74 -24.00 17.17
C TYR A 192 -2.17 -22.90 16.28
N MET A 193 -2.95 -21.86 16.04
CA MET A 193 -2.46 -20.63 15.44
C MET A 193 -1.82 -19.74 16.51
N THR A 194 -0.74 -19.06 16.15
CA THR A 194 -0.07 -18.12 17.04
C THR A 194 -0.61 -16.70 16.85
N THR A 195 -0.32 -15.82 17.81
CA THR A 195 -0.59 -14.37 17.68
C THR A 195 0.05 -13.78 16.41
N LEU A 196 1.17 -14.35 15.94
CA LEU A 196 1.84 -13.92 14.71
C LEU A 196 0.97 -14.15 13.47
N PHE A 197 0.29 -15.29 13.40
CA PHE A 197 -0.60 -15.62 12.28
C PHE A 197 -1.86 -14.78 12.34
N LEU A 198 -2.42 -14.60 13.53
CA LEU A 198 -3.56 -13.71 13.74
C LEU A 198 -3.24 -12.27 13.31
N THR A 199 -2.03 -11.78 13.62
CA THR A 199 -1.58 -10.45 13.19
C THR A 199 -1.44 -10.36 11.67
N LEU A 200 -0.91 -11.40 11.02
CA LEU A 200 -0.86 -11.47 9.56
C LEU A 200 -2.28 -11.36 8.97
N LEU A 201 -3.24 -12.12 9.49
CA LEU A 201 -4.63 -12.06 9.02
C LEU A 201 -5.26 -10.68 9.18
N LEU A 202 -4.97 -9.96 10.27
CA LEU A 202 -5.44 -8.59 10.45
C LEU A 202 -4.87 -7.64 9.40
N ILE A 203 -3.57 -7.75 9.11
CA ILE A 203 -2.92 -6.96 8.06
C ILE A 203 -3.55 -7.27 6.70
N GLU A 204 -3.73 -8.54 6.35
CA GLU A 204 -4.39 -8.93 5.09
C GLU A 204 -5.82 -8.43 5.00
N SER A 205 -6.58 -8.52 6.10
CA SER A 205 -7.95 -8.02 6.15
C SER A 205 -7.99 -6.52 5.88
N THR A 206 -7.03 -5.79 6.47
CA THR A 206 -6.97 -4.34 6.33
C THR A 206 -6.54 -3.96 4.92
N ASP A 207 -5.57 -4.68 4.33
CA ASP A 207 -5.18 -4.47 2.92
C ASP A 207 -6.34 -4.72 1.95
N ILE A 208 -7.16 -5.75 2.18
CA ILE A 208 -8.39 -6.00 1.41
C ILE A 208 -9.37 -4.83 1.54
N VAL A 209 -9.54 -4.28 2.75
CA VAL A 209 -10.39 -3.10 2.96
C VAL A 209 -9.82 -1.88 2.25
N PHE A 210 -8.51 -1.67 2.27
CA PHE A 210 -7.85 -0.58 1.54
C PHE A 210 -7.92 -0.77 0.02
N ALA A 211 -7.95 -1.99 -0.50
CA ALA A 211 -8.15 -2.23 -1.93
C ALA A 211 -9.48 -1.62 -2.44
N VAL A 212 -10.47 -1.42 -1.55
CA VAL A 212 -11.74 -0.77 -1.88
C VAL A 212 -11.58 0.71 -2.21
N ASP A 213 -10.59 1.42 -1.64
CA ASP A 213 -10.27 2.79 -2.04
C ASP A 213 -9.24 2.82 -3.18
N SER A 214 -8.21 1.99 -3.13
CA SER A 214 -7.07 2.15 -4.02
C SER A 214 -7.33 1.67 -5.44
N ILE A 215 -8.21 0.65 -5.62
CA ILE A 215 -8.52 0.09 -6.93
C ILE A 215 -9.44 1.01 -7.75
N PRO A 216 -10.56 1.53 -7.22
CA PRO A 216 -11.29 2.61 -7.88
C PRO A 216 -10.39 3.78 -8.29
N ALA A 217 -9.47 4.19 -7.41
CA ALA A 217 -8.61 5.34 -7.66
C ALA A 217 -7.67 5.13 -8.85
N ILE A 218 -7.05 3.95 -8.99
CA ILE A 218 -6.22 3.65 -10.15
C ILE A 218 -7.04 3.50 -11.44
N ILE A 219 -8.25 2.93 -11.36
CA ILE A 219 -9.11 2.78 -12.54
C ILE A 219 -9.60 4.15 -13.05
N ALA A 220 -9.72 5.15 -12.17
CA ALA A 220 -9.98 6.53 -12.55
C ALA A 220 -8.84 7.17 -13.37
N ILE A 221 -7.63 6.63 -13.27
CA ILE A 221 -6.44 7.11 -13.99
C ILE A 221 -6.34 6.41 -15.34
N THR A 222 -6.45 5.09 -15.35
CA THR A 222 -6.30 4.28 -16.55
C THR A 222 -7.15 3.02 -16.48
N ARG A 223 -7.57 2.52 -17.64
CA ARG A 223 -8.26 1.23 -17.79
C ARG A 223 -7.35 0.14 -18.37
N ASP A 224 -6.08 0.46 -18.63
CA ASP A 224 -5.08 -0.48 -19.12
C ASP A 224 -4.65 -1.41 -17.97
N GLU A 225 -5.05 -2.69 -18.06
CA GLU A 225 -4.80 -3.71 -17.04
C GLU A 225 -3.30 -3.91 -16.76
N PHE A 226 -2.45 -3.79 -17.79
CA PHE A 226 -1.01 -3.88 -17.62
C PHE A 226 -0.49 -2.70 -16.79
N ILE A 227 -0.93 -1.48 -17.09
CA ILE A 227 -0.49 -0.30 -16.33
C ILE A 227 -1.01 -0.35 -14.89
N ILE A 228 -2.29 -0.70 -14.68
CA ILE A 228 -2.87 -0.84 -13.34
C ILE A 228 -2.07 -1.85 -12.51
N ILE A 229 -1.85 -3.07 -13.02
CA ILE A 229 -1.17 -4.14 -12.27
C ILE A 229 0.30 -3.79 -12.03
N THR A 230 1.01 -3.31 -13.05
CA THR A 230 2.44 -3.02 -12.92
C THR A 230 2.71 -1.88 -11.95
N SER A 231 1.99 -0.75 -12.05
CA SER A 231 2.18 0.39 -11.13
C SER A 231 1.90 0.00 -9.68
N ASN A 232 0.92 -0.87 -9.50
CA ASN A 232 0.44 -1.30 -8.20
C ASN A 232 1.41 -2.28 -7.51
N ILE A 233 1.93 -3.25 -8.26
CA ILE A 233 2.98 -4.16 -7.77
C ILE A 233 4.26 -3.37 -7.43
N PHE A 234 4.68 -2.44 -8.28
CA PHE A 234 5.85 -1.60 -7.97
C PHE A 234 5.66 -0.77 -6.69
N ALA A 235 4.44 -0.29 -6.42
CA ALA A 235 4.14 0.42 -5.17
C ALA A 235 4.24 -0.52 -3.95
N ILE A 236 3.67 -1.74 -4.03
CA ILE A 236 3.67 -2.70 -2.92
C ILE A 236 5.06 -3.28 -2.64
N LEU A 237 5.88 -3.56 -3.65
CA LEU A 237 7.20 -4.18 -3.44
C LEU A 237 8.11 -3.34 -2.52
N GLY A 238 7.97 -2.00 -2.56
CA GLY A 238 8.69 -1.09 -1.68
C GLY A 238 8.16 -1.00 -0.25
N LEU A 239 6.96 -1.54 0.03
CA LEU A 239 6.18 -1.30 1.25
C LEU A 239 6.92 -1.66 2.52
N ARG A 240 7.66 -2.78 2.53
CA ARG A 240 8.40 -3.22 3.72
C ARG A 240 9.51 -2.23 4.08
N SER A 241 10.26 -1.75 3.09
CA SER A 241 11.31 -0.74 3.33
C SER A 241 10.70 0.59 3.77
N LEU A 242 9.56 0.96 3.20
CA LEU A 242 8.82 2.15 3.56
C LEU A 242 8.25 2.07 4.98
N TYR A 243 7.74 0.92 5.40
CA TYR A 243 7.30 0.66 6.77
C TYR A 243 8.41 0.96 7.77
N PHE A 244 9.60 0.38 7.59
CA PHE A 244 10.71 0.62 8.54
C PHE A 244 11.31 2.01 8.42
N ALA A 245 11.13 2.70 7.29
CA ALA A 245 11.47 4.12 7.20
C ALA A 245 10.48 4.92 8.05
N LEU A 246 9.18 4.78 7.75
CA LEU A 246 8.07 5.49 8.38
C LEU A 246 7.99 5.23 9.89
N ALA A 247 8.16 3.98 10.34
CA ALA A 247 8.09 3.61 11.76
C ALA A 247 9.05 4.45 12.64
N GLY A 248 10.20 4.87 12.10
CA GLY A 248 11.16 5.69 12.85
C GLY A 248 11.03 7.20 12.62
N ILE A 249 10.13 7.64 11.76
CA ILE A 249 9.87 9.05 11.45
C ILE A 249 8.37 9.38 11.41
N VAL A 250 7.54 8.54 12.04
CA VAL A 250 6.07 8.63 11.97
C VAL A 250 5.58 10.00 12.47
N ASP A 251 6.24 10.54 13.49
CA ASP A 251 5.97 11.86 14.07
C ASP A 251 6.30 13.03 13.11
N LEU A 252 7.03 12.78 12.01
CA LEU A 252 7.33 13.79 10.98
C LEU A 252 6.16 14.05 10.04
N PHE A 253 5.16 13.16 9.98
CA PHE A 253 4.20 13.10 8.88
C PHE A 253 2.74 13.34 9.30
N ALA A 254 2.54 14.28 10.23
CA ALA A 254 1.23 14.60 10.78
C ALA A 254 0.18 14.99 9.72
N TYR A 255 0.58 15.56 8.57
CA TYR A 255 -0.36 16.01 7.54
C TYR A 255 -0.52 15.09 6.33
N ILE A 256 0.19 13.95 6.26
CA ILE A 256 0.07 13.03 5.12
C ILE A 256 -1.37 12.57 4.92
N LYS A 257 -2.07 12.23 6.02
CA LYS A 257 -3.49 11.83 6.02
C LYS A 257 -4.37 12.81 5.24
N TYR A 258 -4.18 14.11 5.42
CA TYR A 258 -4.94 15.14 4.70
C TYR A 258 -4.54 15.24 3.23
N GLY A 259 -3.25 15.08 2.91
CA GLY A 259 -2.78 15.05 1.52
C GLY A 259 -3.42 13.91 0.72
N VAL A 260 -3.44 12.71 1.30
CA VAL A 260 -4.08 11.53 0.69
C VAL A 260 -5.60 11.70 0.62
N ALA A 261 -6.23 12.26 1.65
CA ALA A 261 -7.67 12.57 1.61
C ALA A 261 -8.04 13.50 0.45
N ILE A 262 -7.26 14.57 0.22
CA ILE A 262 -7.48 15.50 -0.90
C ILE A 262 -7.31 14.77 -2.25
N VAL A 263 -6.31 13.90 -2.36
CA VAL A 263 -6.12 13.06 -3.56
C VAL A 263 -7.36 12.19 -3.81
N LEU A 264 -7.89 11.53 -2.78
CA LEU A 264 -9.10 10.71 -2.90
C LEU A 264 -10.32 11.53 -3.33
N PHE A 265 -10.52 12.71 -2.74
CA PHE A 265 -11.58 13.63 -3.16
C PHE A 265 -11.45 14.05 -4.62
N TYR A 266 -10.23 14.42 -5.04
CA TYR A 266 -9.95 14.80 -6.42
C TYR A 266 -10.24 13.65 -7.39
N VAL A 267 -9.73 12.45 -7.11
CA VAL A 267 -9.91 11.28 -7.97
C VAL A 267 -11.38 10.84 -8.00
N GLY A 268 -12.07 10.82 -6.86
CA GLY A 268 -13.52 10.54 -6.80
C GLY A 268 -14.34 11.57 -7.59
N THR A 269 -14.01 12.85 -7.48
CA THR A 269 -14.67 13.90 -8.27
C THR A 269 -14.40 13.72 -9.78
N LYS A 270 -13.16 13.43 -10.17
CA LYS A 270 -12.78 13.10 -11.54
C LYS A 270 -13.61 11.93 -12.09
N MET A 271 -13.83 10.88 -11.29
CA MET A 271 -14.66 9.74 -11.69
C MET A 271 -16.13 10.12 -11.85
N LEU A 272 -16.71 10.97 -10.99
CA LEU A 272 -18.10 11.41 -11.14
C LEU A 272 -18.35 12.20 -12.43
N VAL A 273 -17.37 13.04 -12.82
CA VAL A 273 -17.50 13.90 -14.00
C VAL A 273 -17.00 13.23 -15.28
N SER A 274 -16.57 11.96 -15.23
CA SER A 274 -15.87 11.32 -16.35
C SER A 274 -16.68 11.25 -17.64
N ASP A 275 -18.01 11.19 -17.53
CA ASP A 275 -18.91 11.13 -18.70
C ASP A 275 -19.16 12.52 -19.32
N PHE A 276 -18.79 13.60 -18.63
CA PHE A 276 -19.00 14.98 -19.08
C PHE A 276 -17.68 15.68 -19.43
N ILE A 277 -16.61 15.42 -18.68
CA ILE A 277 -15.32 16.10 -18.78
C ILE A 277 -14.20 15.06 -18.63
N GLU A 278 -13.45 14.85 -19.71
CA GLU A 278 -12.20 14.07 -19.64
C GLU A 278 -11.07 14.95 -19.10
N ILE A 279 -10.71 14.74 -17.83
CA ILE A 279 -9.57 15.45 -17.23
C ILE A 279 -8.26 14.74 -17.63
N PRO A 280 -7.34 15.44 -18.33
CA PRO A 280 -6.05 14.87 -18.73
C PRO A 280 -5.26 14.30 -17.56
N THR A 281 -4.60 13.15 -17.79
CA THR A 281 -3.77 12.47 -16.78
C THR A 281 -2.65 13.36 -16.25
N ILE A 282 -2.08 14.24 -17.09
CA ILE A 282 -1.03 15.19 -16.67
C ILE A 282 -1.53 16.18 -15.61
N ILE A 283 -2.78 16.65 -15.71
CA ILE A 283 -3.37 17.54 -14.70
C ILE A 283 -3.54 16.77 -13.39
N SER A 284 -4.02 15.52 -13.48
CA SER A 284 -4.13 14.64 -12.33
C SER A 284 -2.79 14.43 -11.63
N LEU A 285 -1.74 14.13 -12.41
CA LEU A 285 -0.39 13.97 -11.90
C LEU A 285 0.10 15.23 -11.16
N CYS A 286 -0.07 16.42 -11.74
CA CYS A 286 0.32 17.68 -11.12
C CYS A 286 -0.43 17.94 -9.81
N VAL A 287 -1.75 17.69 -9.77
CA VAL A 287 -2.57 17.83 -8.56
C VAL A 287 -2.07 16.87 -7.47
N ILE A 288 -1.90 15.58 -7.81
CA ILE A 288 -1.44 14.56 -6.87
C ILE A 288 -0.06 14.93 -6.28
N ILE A 289 0.91 15.27 -7.14
CA ILE A 289 2.25 15.69 -6.70
C ILE A 289 2.17 16.92 -5.79
N SER A 290 1.33 17.89 -6.14
CA SER A 290 1.18 19.13 -5.35
C SER A 290 0.58 18.85 -3.98
N CYS A 291 -0.46 18.02 -3.90
CA CYS A 291 -1.12 17.65 -2.64
C CYS A 291 -0.19 16.84 -1.73
N LEU A 292 0.51 15.83 -2.27
CA LEU A 292 1.43 14.99 -1.51
C LEU A 292 2.70 15.74 -1.11
N GLY A 293 3.31 16.48 -2.06
CA GLY A 293 4.48 17.30 -1.79
C GLY A 293 4.19 18.40 -0.77
N GLY A 294 3.05 19.08 -0.91
CA GLY A 294 2.59 20.10 0.02
C GLY A 294 2.37 19.55 1.43
N SER A 295 1.73 18.38 1.58
CA SER A 295 1.51 17.77 2.89
C SER A 295 2.80 17.36 3.59
N VAL A 296 3.78 16.84 2.84
CA VAL A 296 5.12 16.53 3.35
C VAL A 296 5.84 17.80 3.80
N ILE A 297 5.87 18.84 2.96
CA ILE A 297 6.55 20.11 3.29
C ILE A 297 5.93 20.74 4.54
N LEU A 298 4.59 20.82 4.62
CA LEU A 298 3.88 21.37 5.79
C LEU A 298 4.18 20.56 7.07
N SER A 299 4.28 19.24 6.96
CA SER A 299 4.61 18.38 8.11
C SER A 299 6.03 18.63 8.62
N LEU A 300 7.00 18.80 7.72
CA LEU A 300 8.39 19.12 8.06
C LEU A 300 8.54 20.52 8.68
N VAL A 301 7.83 21.52 8.15
CA VAL A 301 7.85 22.90 8.67
C VAL A 301 7.30 22.97 10.10
N LYS A 302 6.17 22.30 10.37
CA LYS A 302 5.55 22.28 11.71
C LYS A 302 6.47 21.66 12.77
N LYS A 303 7.20 20.59 12.43
CA LYS A 303 8.14 20.01 13.40
C LYS A 303 9.28 20.96 13.75
N LYS A 304 9.80 21.70 12.76
CA LYS A 304 10.86 22.69 12.99
C LYS A 304 10.40 23.82 13.93
N SER A 305 9.10 24.11 14.00
CA SER A 305 8.52 25.12 14.90
C SER A 305 8.24 24.65 16.33
N SER A 306 8.31 23.34 16.61
CA SER A 306 8.20 22.83 17.98
C SER A 306 9.59 22.88 18.63
N PRO A 307 9.81 23.65 19.72
CA PRO A 307 11.10 23.65 20.41
C PRO A 307 11.38 22.25 20.97
N PRO A 308 12.65 21.82 21.04
CA PRO A 308 13.01 20.59 21.74
C PRO A 308 12.54 20.72 23.19
N VAL A 309 11.78 19.73 23.67
CA VAL A 309 11.47 19.62 25.09
C VAL A 309 12.79 19.41 25.81
N ASP A 310 13.21 20.43 26.55
CA ASP A 310 14.39 20.39 27.42
C ASP A 310 14.06 19.39 28.53
N LEU A 311 14.55 18.16 28.41
CA LEU A 311 14.60 17.22 29.53
C LEU A 311 15.68 17.73 30.48
N LYS A 312 15.31 18.71 31.30
CA LYS A 312 16.06 19.03 32.51
C LYS A 312 15.61 18.11 33.62
N ASP A 313 16.63 17.57 34.26
CA ASP A 313 16.61 16.67 35.41
C ASP A 313 15.64 17.12 36.52
N GLU A 314 14.83 16.17 37.00
CA GLU A 314 14.40 16.04 38.40
C GLU A 314 14.38 14.55 38.79
#